data_AF-A0A256VKW7-F1
#
_entry.id   AF-A0A256VKW7-F1
#
_cell.length_a   1.000
_cell.length_b   1.000
_cell.length_c   1.000
_cell.angle_alpha   90.00
_cell.angle_beta   90.00
_cell.angle_gamma   90.00
#
_symmetry.space_group_name_H-M   'P 1'
#
loop_
_entity.id
_entity.type
_entity.pdbx_description
1 polymer ?
#
loop_
_entity_poly.entity_id
_entity_poly.type
_entity_poly.pdbx_seq_one_letter_code
_entity_poly.pdbx_strand_id
1 'polypeptide(L)'
;MKKKALWITLIVLSVLFVFQIPFNLHNNAYYYATHTQQQKNRYPFVTLLDSNYLPASYVPGYNVENDDKRGSYTVSISKKRIHTEQDIVELNGAHIRYSKDYNDPNYYLNNLASFSFSENGIINEYYKIGNPPKNAKQEMKHALEQIQSEIKQTSEKPLINLQWIWNAWFRIHYR
;
A
#
# COMPACT_ATOMS: atom_id res chain seq x y z
N MET A 1 -27.80 43.47 1.89
CA MET A 1 -26.38 43.19 1.57
C MET A 1 -25.79 42.05 2.42
N LYS A 2 -25.95 42.04 3.74
CA LYS A 2 -25.41 40.99 4.65
C LYS A 2 -25.83 39.54 4.29
N LYS A 3 -27.10 39.31 3.92
CA LYS A 3 -27.57 37.96 3.51
C LYS A 3 -26.92 37.45 2.22
N LYS A 4 -26.70 38.31 1.22
CA LYS A 4 -26.04 37.93 -0.03
C LYS A 4 -24.56 37.58 0.20
N ALA A 5 -23.87 38.37 1.01
CA ALA A 5 -22.49 38.08 1.41
C ALA A 5 -22.40 36.74 2.15
N LEU A 6 -23.33 36.46 3.08
CA LEU A 6 -23.37 35.19 3.81
C LEU A 6 -23.59 33.97 2.88
N TRP A 7 -24.49 34.08 1.90
CA TRP A 7 -24.69 33.02 0.90
C TRP A 7 -23.46 32.79 0.03
N ILE A 8 -22.80 33.87 -0.42
CA ILE A 8 -21.57 33.76 -1.21
C ILE A 8 -20.47 33.09 -0.38
N THR A 9 -20.30 33.47 0.89
CA THR A 9 -19.32 32.84 1.79
C THR A 9 -19.61 31.36 2.00
N LEU A 10 -20.88 30.97 2.21
CA LEU A 10 -21.26 29.56 2.35
C LEU A 10 -20.94 28.76 1.08
N ILE A 11 -21.28 29.29 -0.11
CA ILE A 11 -20.98 28.63 -1.39
C ILE A 11 -19.48 28.44 -1.55
N VAL A 12 -18.67 29.47 -1.29
CA VAL A 12 -17.21 29.39 -1.39
C VAL A 12 -16.64 28.34 -0.42
N LEU A 13 -17.10 28.33 0.84
CA LEU A 13 -16.69 27.32 1.82
C LEU A 13 -17.08 25.92 1.38
N SER A 14 -18.32 25.71 0.91
CA SER A 14 -18.77 24.42 0.40
C SER A 14 -17.90 23.93 -0.76
N VAL A 15 -17.59 24.80 -1.72
CA VAL A 15 -16.72 24.45 -2.85
C VAL A 15 -15.32 24.05 -2.37
N LEU A 16 -14.72 24.81 -1.45
CA LEU A 16 -13.42 24.48 -0.86
C LEU A 16 -13.45 23.11 -0.18
N PHE A 17 -14.47 22.82 0.62
CA PHE A 17 -14.61 21.51 1.27
C PHE A 17 -14.78 20.37 0.28
N VAL A 18 -15.57 20.56 -0.78
CA VAL A 18 -15.81 19.54 -1.82
C VAL A 18 -14.53 19.17 -2.55
N PHE A 19 -13.64 20.12 -2.83
CA PHE A 19 -12.36 19.85 -3.49
C PHE A 19 -11.25 19.39 -2.53
N GLN A 20 -11.23 19.93 -1.31
CA GLN A 20 -10.15 19.68 -0.37
C GLN A 20 -10.24 18.29 0.28
N ILE A 21 -11.45 17.75 0.46
CA ILE A 21 -11.65 16.40 1.02
C ILE A 21 -11.02 15.32 0.11
N PRO A 22 -11.35 15.20 -1.19
CA PRO A 22 -10.72 14.22 -2.08
C PRO A 22 -9.20 14.37 -2.16
N PHE A 23 -8.69 15.60 -2.25
CA PHE A 23 -7.26 15.85 -2.31
C PHE A 23 -6.53 15.41 -1.03
N ASN A 24 -7.11 15.73 0.14
CA ASN A 24 -6.58 15.30 1.42
C ASN A 24 -6.62 13.77 1.58
N LEU A 25 -7.68 13.10 1.13
CA LEU A 25 -7.77 11.64 1.14
C LEU A 25 -6.75 10.99 0.20
N HIS A 26 -6.54 11.56 -1.00
CA HIS A 26 -5.60 11.04 -1.99
C HIS A 26 -4.15 11.19 -1.52
N ASN A 27 -3.75 12.38 -1.06
CA ASN A 27 -2.36 12.64 -0.67
C ASN A 27 -1.96 11.92 0.63
N ASN A 28 -2.91 11.67 1.52
CA ASN A 28 -2.68 10.99 2.79
C ASN A 28 -3.22 9.55 2.76
N ALA A 29 -3.42 8.97 1.58
CA ALA A 29 -4.02 7.64 1.40
C ALA A 29 -3.29 6.55 2.19
N TYR A 30 -1.95 6.52 2.11
CA TYR A 30 -1.12 5.57 2.86
C TYR A 30 -1.23 5.73 4.38
N TYR A 31 -1.33 6.97 4.87
CA TYR A 31 -1.59 7.23 6.28
C TYR A 31 -2.92 6.59 6.70
N TYR A 32 -4.00 6.88 5.97
CA TYR A 32 -5.32 6.35 6.32
C TYR A 32 -5.43 4.82 6.16
N ALA A 33 -4.80 4.24 5.13
CA ALA A 33 -4.80 2.80 4.90
C ALA A 33 -4.12 2.03 6.04
N THR A 34 -2.97 2.52 6.53
CA THR A 34 -2.22 1.88 7.63
C THR A 34 -2.80 2.16 9.03
N HIS A 35 -3.65 3.18 9.16
CA HIS A 35 -4.41 3.49 10.38
C HIS A 35 -5.83 2.92 10.39
N THR A 36 -6.23 2.21 9.33
CA THR A 36 -7.46 1.42 9.30
C THR A 36 -7.34 0.27 10.31
N GLN A 37 -8.44 -0.07 10.99
CA GLN A 37 -8.42 -1.11 12.03
C GLN A 37 -7.83 -2.42 11.51
N GLN A 38 -6.79 -2.90 12.20
CA GLN A 38 -6.06 -4.10 11.80
C GLN A 38 -6.94 -5.33 11.93
N GLN A 39 -6.99 -6.12 10.87
CA GLN A 39 -7.54 -7.46 10.85
C GLN A 39 -6.41 -8.42 10.50
N LYS A 40 -6.48 -9.65 11.00
CA LYS A 40 -5.45 -10.67 10.76
C LYS A 40 -5.32 -10.92 9.25
N ASN A 41 -4.08 -10.90 8.75
CA ASN A 41 -3.73 -11.08 7.34
C ASN A 41 -4.33 -10.04 6.36
N ARG A 42 -4.69 -8.85 6.84
CA ARG A 42 -5.20 -7.75 6.01
C ARG A 42 -4.23 -6.58 6.01
N TYR A 43 -3.86 -6.12 4.82
CA TYR A 43 -2.89 -5.06 4.57
C TYR A 43 -3.48 -4.04 3.59
N PRO A 44 -4.32 -3.10 4.07
CA PRO A 44 -5.05 -2.17 3.19
C PRO A 44 -4.15 -1.32 2.29
N PHE A 45 -2.92 -1.03 2.73
CA PHE A 45 -1.97 -0.22 1.95
C PHE A 45 -1.58 -0.87 0.62
N VAL A 46 -1.67 -2.21 0.51
CA VAL A 46 -1.34 -2.95 -0.71
C VAL A 46 -2.25 -2.53 -1.87
N THR A 47 -3.52 -2.27 -1.58
CA THR A 47 -4.51 -1.83 -2.58
C THR A 47 -4.15 -0.50 -3.25
N LEU A 48 -3.29 0.30 -2.61
CA LEU A 48 -2.85 1.58 -3.12
C LEU A 48 -1.62 1.45 -4.03
N LEU A 49 -0.94 0.30 -4.04
CA LEU A 49 0.25 0.10 -4.86
C LEU A 49 -0.07 0.10 -6.37
N ASP A 50 -1.32 -0.11 -6.75
CA ASP A 50 -1.77 -0.08 -8.15
C ASP A 50 -2.44 1.24 -8.55
N SER A 51 -2.50 2.23 -7.64
CA SER A 51 -3.18 3.52 -7.89
C SER A 51 -2.45 4.77 -7.38
N ASN A 52 -1.57 4.63 -6.40
CA ASN A 52 -0.94 5.76 -5.71
C ASN A 52 0.58 5.65 -5.78
N TYR A 53 1.22 6.81 -5.96
CA TYR A 53 2.65 6.94 -5.83
C TYR A 53 3.07 6.70 -4.37
N LEU A 54 4.07 5.84 -4.16
CA LEU A 54 4.68 5.60 -2.85
C LEU A 54 6.05 6.29 -2.77
N PRO A 55 6.21 7.31 -1.92
CA PRO A 55 7.52 7.87 -1.64
C PRO A 55 8.47 6.82 -1.03
N ALA A 56 9.69 6.71 -1.55
CA ALA A 56 10.70 5.79 -0.98
C ALA A 56 11.02 6.08 0.49
N SER A 57 10.87 7.33 0.93
CA SER A 57 11.00 7.73 2.33
C SER A 57 9.98 7.06 3.26
N TYR A 58 8.89 6.50 2.73
CA TYR A 58 7.89 5.80 3.54
C TYR A 58 8.31 4.38 3.93
N VAL A 59 9.34 3.84 3.27
CA VAL A 59 9.87 2.49 3.51
C VAL A 59 11.39 2.48 3.35
N PRO A 60 12.15 3.19 4.21
CA PRO A 60 13.57 3.48 4.01
C PRO A 60 14.48 2.24 3.94
N GLY A 61 14.00 1.07 4.37
CA GLY A 61 14.71 -0.21 4.27
C GLY A 61 14.45 -0.99 2.98
N TYR A 62 13.68 -0.44 2.05
CA TYR A 62 13.23 -1.09 0.82
C TYR A 62 13.55 -0.25 -0.41
N ASN A 63 13.77 -0.91 -1.54
CA ASN A 63 13.74 -0.29 -2.85
C ASN A 63 12.28 -0.08 -3.27
N VAL A 64 11.95 1.09 -3.82
CA VAL A 64 10.61 1.41 -4.32
C VAL A 64 10.71 1.87 -5.76
N GLU A 65 10.01 1.16 -6.63
CA GLU A 65 9.86 1.50 -8.04
C GLU A 65 8.43 1.95 -8.29
N ASN A 66 8.25 3.18 -8.76
CA ASN A 66 6.96 3.75 -9.13
C ASN A 66 6.91 3.87 -10.67
N ASP A 67 6.14 3.02 -11.33
CA ASP A 67 5.93 3.05 -12.77
C ASP A 67 4.61 3.80 -13.09
N ASP A 68 4.71 4.96 -13.73
CA ASP A 68 3.54 5.75 -14.13
C ASP A 68 2.87 5.14 -15.38
N LYS A 69 1.64 4.67 -15.18
CA LYS A 69 0.73 4.19 -16.22
C LYS A 69 -0.39 5.19 -16.44
N ARG A 70 -0.11 6.24 -17.22
CA ARG A 70 -1.12 7.17 -17.80
C ARG A 70 -2.23 7.55 -16.81
N GLY A 71 -1.86 7.99 -15.61
CA GLY A 71 -2.80 8.41 -14.58
C GLY A 71 -3.07 7.38 -13.48
N SER A 72 -2.32 6.28 -13.45
CA SER A 72 -2.21 5.35 -12.31
C SER A 72 -0.74 5.02 -12.07
N TYR A 73 -0.42 4.48 -10.89
CA TYR A 73 0.93 3.98 -10.58
C TYR A 73 0.91 2.47 -10.43
N THR A 74 1.95 1.80 -10.92
CA THR A 74 2.27 0.44 -10.48
C THR A 74 3.50 0.52 -9.61
N VAL A 75 3.32 0.26 -8.32
CA VAL A 75 4.37 0.34 -7.31
C VAL A 75 4.88 -1.05 -6.98
N SER A 76 6.19 -1.23 -7.09
CA SER A 76 6.88 -2.41 -6.61
C SER A 76 7.81 -2.04 -5.46
N ILE A 77 7.71 -2.78 -4.35
CA ILE A 77 8.56 -2.65 -3.17
C ILE A 77 9.40 -3.91 -3.08
N SER A 78 10.71 -3.79 -3.02
CA SER A 78 11.59 -4.95 -2.90
C SER A 78 12.69 -4.77 -1.88
N LYS A 79 13.11 -5.87 -1.26
CA LYS A 79 14.27 -5.90 -0.39
C LYS A 79 15.06 -7.16 -0.66
N LYS A 80 16.32 -6.97 -1.04
CA LYS A 80 17.31 -8.03 -1.23
C LYS A 80 18.08 -8.21 0.07
N ARG A 81 18.67 -9.39 0.24
CA ARG A 81 19.56 -9.72 1.37
C ARG A 81 18.89 -9.57 2.73
N ILE A 82 17.76 -10.23 2.89
CA ILE A 82 16.97 -10.31 4.12
C ILE A 82 17.65 -11.22 5.14
N HIS A 83 17.99 -12.44 4.73
CA HIS A 83 18.66 -13.45 5.56
C HIS A 83 19.89 -14.06 4.91
N THR A 84 19.90 -14.20 3.59
CA THR A 84 21.05 -14.69 2.83
C THR A 84 21.57 -13.60 1.89
N GLU A 85 22.79 -13.74 1.38
CA GLU A 85 23.34 -12.79 0.41
C GLU A 85 22.57 -12.73 -0.93
N GLN A 86 21.59 -13.62 -1.12
CA GLN A 86 20.93 -13.86 -2.41
C GLN A 86 19.40 -13.87 -2.32
N ASP A 87 18.80 -13.76 -1.14
CA ASP A 87 17.35 -13.78 -1.02
C ASP A 87 16.71 -12.42 -1.33
N ILE A 88 15.42 -12.46 -1.65
CA ILE A 88 14.63 -11.29 -1.99
C ILE A 88 13.17 -11.47 -1.58
N VAL A 89 12.57 -10.40 -1.10
CA VAL A 89 11.12 -10.23 -1.02
C VAL A 89 10.68 -9.12 -1.97
N GLU A 90 9.60 -9.35 -2.69
CA GLU A 90 9.03 -8.39 -3.64
C GLU A 90 7.53 -8.29 -3.43
N LEU A 91 7.01 -7.08 -3.34
CA LEU A 91 5.62 -6.77 -3.11
C LEU A 91 5.12 -5.80 -4.19
N ASN A 92 3.97 -6.10 -4.77
CA ASN A 92 3.18 -5.17 -5.58
C ASN A 92 1.70 -5.26 -5.15
N GLY A 93 0.79 -4.56 -5.84
CA GLY A 93 -0.63 -4.54 -5.47
C GLY A 93 -1.32 -5.91 -5.54
N ALA A 94 -0.81 -6.85 -6.34
CA ALA A 94 -1.42 -8.17 -6.53
C ALA A 94 -0.79 -9.28 -5.68
N HIS A 95 0.52 -9.21 -5.45
CA HIS A 95 1.29 -10.30 -4.84
C HIS A 95 2.43 -9.82 -3.96
N ILE A 96 2.72 -10.59 -2.93
CA ILE A 96 4.05 -10.63 -2.33
C ILE A 96 4.72 -11.96 -2.67
N ARG A 97 6.02 -11.92 -2.93
CA ARG A 97 6.84 -13.04 -3.37
C ARG A 97 8.11 -13.11 -2.54
N TYR A 98 8.58 -14.32 -2.30
CA TYR A 98 9.86 -14.58 -1.68
C TYR A 98 10.63 -15.65 -2.46
N SER A 99 11.89 -15.33 -2.76
CA SER A 99 12.86 -16.25 -3.36
C SER A 99 14.17 -16.23 -2.57
N LYS A 100 14.89 -17.35 -2.57
CA LYS A 100 16.19 -17.51 -1.92
C LYS A 100 17.38 -17.08 -2.77
N ASP A 101 17.16 -16.84 -4.06
CA ASP A 101 18.22 -16.55 -5.02
C ASP A 101 17.71 -15.63 -6.12
N TYR A 102 17.90 -14.32 -5.97
CA TYR A 102 17.57 -13.33 -7.00
C TYR A 102 18.63 -13.27 -8.12
N ASN A 103 19.76 -13.99 -8.01
CA ASN A 103 20.76 -14.05 -9.08
C ASN A 103 20.39 -15.08 -10.15
N ASP A 104 19.51 -16.04 -9.85
CA ASP A 104 18.88 -16.88 -10.87
C ASP A 104 17.97 -15.99 -11.74
N PRO A 105 18.26 -15.78 -13.03
CA PRO A 105 17.40 -14.96 -13.89
C PRO A 105 15.96 -15.50 -14.01
N ASN A 106 15.72 -16.75 -13.58
CA ASN A 106 14.40 -17.38 -13.54
C ASN A 106 13.88 -17.56 -12.12
N TYR A 107 14.35 -16.80 -11.13
CA TYR A 107 13.92 -16.93 -9.72
C TYR A 107 12.41 -16.75 -9.52
N TYR A 108 11.74 -16.02 -10.41
CA TYR A 108 10.29 -15.86 -10.44
C TYR A 108 9.56 -17.07 -11.03
N LEU A 109 10.26 -17.98 -11.70
CA LEU A 109 9.75 -19.24 -12.27
C LEU A 109 10.18 -20.47 -11.45
N ASN A 110 11.14 -20.36 -10.53
CA ASN A 110 11.70 -21.49 -9.80
C ASN A 110 11.90 -21.19 -8.31
N ASN A 111 11.49 -22.12 -7.44
CA ASN A 111 11.68 -22.04 -5.98
C ASN A 111 11.10 -20.77 -5.32
N LEU A 112 9.99 -20.28 -5.88
CA LEU A 112 9.27 -19.10 -5.45
C LEU A 112 8.10 -19.48 -4.53
N ALA A 113 7.89 -18.70 -3.48
CA ALA A 113 6.63 -18.69 -2.74
C ALA A 113 5.93 -17.34 -2.92
N SER A 114 4.61 -17.33 -2.97
CA SER A 114 3.84 -16.10 -3.11
C SER A 114 2.54 -16.14 -2.33
N PHE A 115 2.14 -14.99 -1.78
CA PHE A 115 0.76 -14.73 -1.43
C PHE A 115 0.12 -13.83 -2.49
N SER A 116 -1.14 -14.09 -2.84
CA SER A 116 -1.98 -13.13 -3.57
C SER A 116 -2.83 -12.32 -2.60
N PHE A 117 -3.21 -11.13 -3.03
CA PHE A 117 -4.14 -10.28 -2.30
C PHE A 117 -5.49 -10.23 -3.00
N SER A 118 -6.57 -10.18 -2.22
CA SER A 118 -7.87 -9.71 -2.69
C SER A 118 -7.86 -8.19 -2.82
N GLU A 119 -8.88 -7.65 -3.50
CA GLU A 119 -9.06 -6.21 -3.73
C GLU A 119 -9.02 -5.37 -2.45
N ASN A 120 -9.31 -5.96 -1.29
CA ASN A 120 -9.33 -5.30 0.01
C ASN A 120 -8.07 -5.50 0.86
N GLY A 121 -7.00 -6.00 0.22
CA GLY A 121 -5.68 -6.22 0.81
C GLY A 121 -5.59 -7.44 1.74
N ILE A 122 -6.57 -8.35 1.72
CA ILE A 122 -6.51 -9.60 2.49
C ILE A 122 -5.65 -10.61 1.72
N ILE A 123 -4.76 -11.33 2.42
CA ILE A 123 -4.08 -12.48 1.84
C ILE A 123 -5.14 -13.53 1.47
N ASN A 124 -5.31 -13.78 0.17
CA ASN A 124 -6.31 -14.70 -0.35
C ASN A 124 -5.74 -16.10 -0.48
N GLU A 125 -4.70 -16.25 -1.30
CA GLU A 125 -4.13 -17.57 -1.63
C GLU A 125 -2.62 -17.61 -1.44
N TYR A 126 -2.10 -18.82 -1.29
CA TYR A 126 -0.69 -19.10 -1.17
C TYR A 126 -0.25 -20.07 -2.25
N TYR A 127 0.73 -19.67 -3.05
CA TYR A 127 1.27 -20.47 -4.14
C TYR A 127 2.74 -20.76 -3.93
N LYS A 128 3.17 -21.89 -4.48
CA LYS A 128 4.56 -22.32 -4.51
C LYS A 128 4.89 -22.81 -5.91
N ILE A 129 6.07 -22.47 -6.38
CA ILE A 129 6.64 -23.01 -7.62
C ILE A 129 7.95 -23.70 -7.26
N GLY A 130 8.14 -24.95 -7.67
CA GLY A 130 9.30 -25.75 -7.29
C GLY A 130 9.37 -26.03 -5.78
N ASN A 131 10.56 -25.87 -5.19
CA ASN A 131 10.82 -26.13 -3.78
C ASN A 131 11.25 -24.84 -3.04
N PRO A 132 10.32 -23.90 -2.78
CA PRO A 132 10.65 -22.66 -2.11
C PRO A 132 11.06 -22.89 -0.64
N PRO A 133 11.79 -21.93 -0.04
CA PRO A 133 12.22 -22.02 1.35
C PRO A 133 11.08 -22.27 2.33
N LYS A 134 11.32 -23.11 3.35
CA LYS A 134 10.28 -23.47 4.35
C LYS A 134 9.80 -22.26 5.16
N ASN A 135 10.67 -21.28 5.40
CA ASN A 135 10.35 -20.04 6.11
C ASN A 135 9.65 -18.98 5.24
N ALA A 136 9.48 -19.19 3.93
CA ALA A 136 9.00 -18.15 3.01
C ALA A 136 7.66 -17.51 3.40
N LYS A 137 6.73 -18.28 3.99
CA LYS A 137 5.45 -17.74 4.50
C LYS A 137 5.66 -16.73 5.62
N GLN A 138 6.58 -17.04 6.54
CA GLN A 138 6.90 -16.17 7.66
C GLN A 138 7.60 -14.92 7.15
N GLU A 139 8.54 -15.05 6.21
CA GLU A 139 9.26 -13.90 5.64
C GLU A 139 8.33 -12.92 4.94
N MET A 140 7.43 -13.41 4.09
CA MET A 140 6.47 -12.53 3.42
C MET A 140 5.54 -11.83 4.41
N LYS A 141 5.09 -12.50 5.48
CA LYS A 141 4.26 -11.85 6.50
C LYS A 141 5.03 -10.81 7.30
N HIS A 142 6.26 -11.14 7.70
CA HIS A 142 7.14 -10.21 8.42
C HIS A 142 7.42 -8.97 7.56
N ALA A 143 7.72 -9.15 6.27
CA ALA A 143 7.92 -8.05 5.34
C ALA A 143 6.66 -7.16 5.21
N LEU A 144 5.45 -7.74 5.11
CA LEU A 144 4.21 -6.97 5.07
C LEU A 144 3.97 -6.17 6.36
N GLU A 145 4.22 -6.79 7.52
CA GLU A 145 4.08 -6.14 8.82
C GLU A 145 5.09 -5.00 8.99
N GLN A 146 6.34 -5.21 8.57
CA GLN A 146 7.39 -4.21 8.58
C GLN A 146 7.06 -3.03 7.66
N ILE A 147 6.71 -3.30 6.40
CA ILE A 147 6.32 -2.26 5.43
C ILE A 147 5.12 -1.46 5.94
N GLN A 148 4.08 -2.13 6.44
CA GLN A 148 2.93 -1.45 7.01
C GLN A 148 3.32 -0.56 8.20
N SER A 149 4.20 -1.05 9.07
CA SER A 149 4.68 -0.32 10.24
C SER A 149 5.52 0.89 9.84
N GLU A 150 6.44 0.73 8.89
CA GLU A 150 7.26 1.82 8.34
C GLU A 150 6.36 2.91 7.77
N ILE A 151 5.47 2.57 6.82
CA ILE A 151 4.52 3.52 6.23
C ILE A 151 3.69 4.22 7.30
N LYS A 152 3.21 3.49 8.32
CA LYS A 152 2.42 4.07 9.41
C LYS A 152 3.18 5.13 10.20
N GLN A 153 4.49 4.95 10.38
CA GLN A 153 5.34 5.83 11.18
C GLN A 153 5.89 7.01 10.39
N THR A 154 6.15 6.82 9.09
CA THR A 154 6.84 7.80 8.24
C THR A 154 5.91 8.56 7.30
N SER A 155 4.67 8.09 7.08
CA SER A 155 3.72 8.80 6.23
C SER A 155 3.36 10.18 6.79
N GLU A 156 3.18 11.13 5.90
CA GLU A 156 2.73 12.47 6.26
C GLU A 156 1.38 12.41 6.97
N LYS A 157 1.26 13.15 8.07
CA LYS A 157 0.01 13.23 8.82
C LYS A 157 -0.93 14.21 8.12
N PRO A 158 -2.19 13.82 7.87
CA PRO A 158 -3.16 14.72 7.27
C PRO A 158 -3.45 15.90 8.19
N LEU A 159 -3.56 17.10 7.61
CA LEU A 159 -3.93 18.32 8.34
C LEU A 159 -5.31 18.19 9.00
N ILE A 160 -6.23 17.49 8.33
CA ILE A 160 -7.57 17.20 8.83
C ILE A 160 -7.73 15.69 8.87
N ASN A 161 -8.00 15.14 10.06
CA ASN A 161 -8.21 13.71 10.20
C ASN A 161 -9.60 13.30 9.67
N LEU A 162 -9.63 12.68 8.49
CA LEU A 162 -10.81 12.17 7.83
C LEU A 162 -10.87 10.63 7.83
N GLN A 163 -10.28 9.96 8.84
CA GLN A 163 -10.23 8.50 8.93
C GLN A 163 -11.61 7.84 8.82
N TRP A 164 -12.66 8.45 9.38
CA TRP A 164 -14.01 7.91 9.29
C TRP A 164 -14.56 7.93 7.86
N ILE A 165 -14.27 8.98 7.08
CA ILE A 165 -14.62 9.08 5.66
C ILE A 165 -13.85 8.04 4.88
N TRP A 166 -12.54 7.94 5.13
CA TRP A 166 -11.69 6.91 4.51
C TRP A 166 -12.23 5.51 4.78
N ASN A 167 -12.54 5.18 6.04
CA ASN A 167 -13.05 3.86 6.41
C ASN A 167 -14.37 3.52 5.71
N ALA A 168 -15.26 4.51 5.54
CA ALA A 168 -16.51 4.35 4.79
C ALA A 168 -16.23 4.15 3.30
N TRP A 169 -15.42 5.02 2.69
CA TRP A 169 -15.03 4.96 1.28
C TRP A 169 -14.34 3.63 0.94
N PHE A 170 -13.34 3.23 1.73
CA PHE A 170 -12.57 2.01 1.54
C PHE A 170 -13.46 0.76 1.59
N ARG A 171 -14.43 0.72 2.52
CA ARG A 171 -15.39 -0.39 2.63
C ARG A 171 -16.30 -0.50 1.41
N ILE A 172 -16.61 0.62 0.75
CA ILE A 172 -17.48 0.66 -0.43
C ILE A 172 -16.69 0.27 -1.69
N HIS A 173 -15.44 0.73 -1.81
CA HIS A 173 -14.64 0.56 -3.02
C HIS A 173 -13.85 -0.74 -3.07
N TYR A 174 -13.45 -1.27 -1.92
CA TYR A 174 -12.63 -2.47 -1.80
C TYR A 174 -13.36 -3.51 -0.95
N ARG A 175 -14.51 -4.00 -1.43
CA ARG A 175 -15.37 -4.90 -0.67
C ARG A 175 -15.11 -6.35 -1.01
#